data_AF-A0A9P6TKJ6-F1
#
_entry.id   AF-A0A9P6TKJ6-F1
#
_cell.length_a   1.000
_cell.length_b   1.000
_cell.length_c   1.000
_cell.angle_alpha   90.00
_cell.angle_beta   90.00
_cell.angle_gamma   90.00
#
_symmetry.space_group_name_H-M   'P 1'
#
loop_
_entity.id
_entity.type
_entity.pdbx_description
1 polymer ?
#
loop_
_entity_poly.entity_id
_entity_poly.type
_entity_poly.pdbx_seq_one_letter_code
_entity_poly.pdbx_strand_id
1 'polypeptide(L)' 'MDRGKEARIEQAVEQAEHAGSTEERKKLAEQASLIHEKMTGRPMKIDAQGNIERSAPEARDCPALH' A
#
# COMPACT_ATOMS: atom_id res chain seq x y z
N MET A 1 -4.77 -15.55 -3.25
CA MET A 1 -5.06 -14.11 -3.16
C MET A 1 -6.16 -13.78 -4.15
N ASP A 2 -7.05 -12.84 -3.80
CA ASP A 2 -8.07 -12.33 -4.71
C ASP A 2 -7.44 -11.29 -5.62
N ARG A 3 -7.27 -11.61 -6.92
CA ARG A 3 -6.63 -10.73 -7.91
C ARG A 3 -7.27 -9.33 -7.96
N GLY A 4 -8.55 -9.21 -7.63
CA GLY A 4 -9.25 -7.92 -7.61
C GLY A 4 -8.82 -7.03 -6.44
N LYS A 5 -8.32 -7.60 -5.34
CA LYS A 5 -7.80 -6.83 -4.20
C LYS A 5 -6.33 -6.45 -4.40
N GLU A 6 -5.54 -7.32 -5.02
CA GLU A 6 -4.15 -7.03 -5.41
C GLU A 6 -4.08 -5.83 -6.37
N ALA A 7 -4.90 -5.82 -7.42
CA ALA A 7 -4.96 -4.70 -8.37
C ALA A 7 -5.32 -3.35 -7.70
N ARG A 8 -6.10 -3.38 -6.61
CA ARG A 8 -6.45 -2.15 -5.86
C ARG A 8 -5.31 -1.67 -4.97
N ILE A 9 -4.46 -2.57 -4.48
CA ILE A 9 -3.23 -2.22 -3.75
C ILE A 9 -2.25 -1.56 -4.73
N GLU A 10 -2.01 -2.18 -5.89
CA GLU A 10 -1.17 -1.62 -6.97
C GLU A 10 -1.63 -0.22 -7.35
N GLN A 11 -2.91 -0.06 -7.68
CA GLN A 11 -3.47 1.21 -8.10
C GLN A 11 -3.33 2.30 -7.03
N ALA A 12 -3.59 1.97 -5.76
CA ALA A 12 -3.46 2.94 -4.68
C ALA A 12 -2.00 3.36 -4.44
N VAL A 13 -1.05 2.44 -4.62
CA VAL A 13 0.38 2.73 -4.49
C VAL A 13 0.88 3.56 -5.67
N GLU A 14 0.47 3.23 -6.90
CA GLU A 14 0.77 4.04 -8.09
C GLU A 14 0.19 5.46 -7.96
N GLN A 15 -1.05 5.59 -7.48
CA GLN A 15 -1.64 6.90 -7.19
C GLN A 15 -0.86 7.66 -6.11
N ALA A 16 -0.36 6.98 -5.08
CA ALA A 16 0.46 7.60 -4.06
C ALA A 16 1.76 8.14 -4.64
N GLU A 17 2.44 7.39 -5.53
CA GLU A 17 3.67 7.86 -6.21
C GLU A 17 3.43 9.14 -7.04
N HIS A 18 2.23 9.32 -7.58
CA HIS A 18 1.85 10.49 -8.36
C HIS A 18 1.15 11.61 -7.58
N ALA A 19 0.88 11.43 -6.28
CA ALA A 19 0.15 12.41 -5.50
C ALA A 19 0.99 13.67 -5.19
N GLY A 20 0.37 14.84 -5.36
CA GLY A 20 1.04 16.14 -5.23
C GLY A 20 1.32 16.58 -3.79
N SER A 21 0.78 15.87 -2.80
CA SER A 21 0.94 16.18 -1.39
C SER A 21 1.23 14.94 -0.55
N THR A 22 1.97 15.14 0.56
CA THR A 22 2.24 14.09 1.55
C THR A 22 0.96 13.55 2.19
N GLU A 23 -0.03 14.41 2.41
CA GLU A 23 -1.35 14.05 2.94
C GLU A 23 -2.10 13.08 2.02
N GLU A 24 -2.15 13.36 0.71
CA GLU A 24 -2.78 12.48 -0.28
C GLU A 24 -2.03 11.17 -0.41
N ARG A 25 -0.69 11.22 -0.49
CA ARG A 25 0.17 10.03 -0.45
C ARG A 25 -0.18 9.11 0.71
N LYS A 26 -0.23 9.68 1.91
CA LYS A 26 -0.53 8.94 3.14
C LYS A 26 -1.92 8.29 3.08
N LYS A 27 -2.95 9.01 2.63
CA LYS A 27 -4.30 8.46 2.50
C LYS A 27 -4.36 7.27 1.53
N LEU A 28 -3.65 7.37 0.41
CA LEU A 28 -3.59 6.30 -0.60
C LEU A 28 -2.80 5.09 -0.10
N ALA A 29 -1.67 5.33 0.59
CA ALA A 29 -0.91 4.27 1.26
C ALA A 29 -1.70 3.59 2.39
N GLU A 30 -2.49 4.35 3.16
CA GLU A 30 -3.41 3.82 4.17
C GLU A 30 -4.51 2.95 3.54
N GLN A 31 -5.05 3.34 2.39
CA GLN A 31 -6.02 2.51 1.66
C GLN A 31 -5.41 1.18 1.20
N ALA A 32 -4.22 1.21 0.61
CA ALA A 32 -3.50 0.00 0.22
C ALA A 32 -3.18 -0.89 1.44
N SER A 33 -2.70 -0.29 2.54
CA SER A 33 -2.42 -0.98 3.80
C SER A 33 -3.66 -1.66 4.39
N LEU A 34 -4.82 -0.99 4.37
CA LEU A 34 -6.09 -1.54 4.88
C LEU A 34 -6.63 -2.69 4.02
N ILE A 35 -6.43 -2.63 2.69
CA ILE A 35 -6.78 -3.75 1.81
C ILE A 35 -5.89 -4.96 2.13
N HIS A 36 -4.58 -4.72 2.29
CA HIS A 36 -3.63 -5.76 2.65
C HIS A 36 -3.94 -6.38 4.02
N GLU A 37 -4.20 -5.57 5.04
CA GLU A 37 -4.58 -6.03 6.38
C GLU A 37 -5.81 -6.94 6.33
N LYS A 38 -6.82 -6.59 5.52
CA LYS A 38 -8.01 -7.44 5.34
C LYS A 38 -7.70 -8.79 4.66
N MET A 39 -6.58 -8.92 3.96
CA MET A 39 -6.17 -10.14 3.27
C MET A 39 -5.22 -11.00 4.09
N THR A 40 -4.27 -10.37 4.79
CA THR A 40 -3.15 -11.04 5.46
C THR A 40 -3.24 -10.96 6.99
N GLY A 41 -4.15 -10.14 7.52
CA GLY A 41 -4.25 -9.82 8.94
C GLY A 41 -3.13 -8.91 9.45
N ARG A 42 -2.30 -8.34 8.55
CA ARG A 42 -1.17 -7.48 8.89
C ARG A 42 -1.22 -6.18 8.09
N PRO A 43 -1.29 -5.00 8.72
CA PRO A 43 -1.19 -3.73 8.00
C PRO A 43 0.22 -3.53 7.45
N MET A 44 0.32 -2.87 6.30
CA MET A 44 1.58 -2.41 5.77
C MET A 44 2.05 -1.15 6.48
N LYS A 45 3.37 -1.03 6.64
CA LYS A 45 4.01 0.14 7.23
C LYS A 45 4.09 1.29 6.22
N ILE A 46 3.84 2.51 6.70
CA ILE A 46 3.89 3.74 5.93
C ILE A 46 5.05 4.58 6.46
N ASP A 47 5.87 5.12 5.55
CA ASP A 47 7.02 5.95 5.88
C ASP A 47 6.61 7.40 6.21
N ALA A 48 7.60 8.21 6.62
CA ALA A 48 7.37 9.63 6.94
C ALA A 48 6.96 10.48 5.72
N GLN A 49 7.17 9.98 4.51
CA GLN A 49 6.83 10.64 3.25
C GLN A 49 5.43 10.26 2.76
N GLY A 50 4.71 9.41 3.51
CA GLY A 50 3.37 8.95 3.18
C GLY A 50 3.33 7.82 2.17
N ASN A 51 4.46 7.15 1.89
CA ASN A 51 4.52 6.00 0.99
C ASN A 51 4.53 4.68 1.77
N ILE A 52 4.17 3.58 1.11
CA ILE A 52 4.35 2.25 1.69
C ILE A 52 5.85 1.95 1.78
N GLU A 53 6.29 1.55 2.97
CA GLU A 53 7.67 1.16 3.24
C GLU A 53 7.91 -0.23 2.63
N ARG A 54 8.26 -0.27 1.33
CA ARG A 54 8.49 -1.52 0.56
C ARG A 54 9.59 -2.41 1.14
N SER A 55 10.47 -1.87 1.97
CA SER A 55 11.51 -2.62 2.69
C SER A 55 10.97 -3.38 3.91
N ALA A 56 9.79 -3.03 4.42
CA ALA A 56 9.17 -3.71 5.55
C ALA A 56 8.73 -5.13 5.16
N PRO A 57 8.85 -6.13 6.06
CA PRO A 57 8.50 -7.52 5.77
C PRO A 57 7.07 -7.68 5.21
N GLU A 58 6.11 -6.92 5.75
CA GLU A 58 4.70 -6.99 5.35
C GLU A 58 4.48 -6.54 3.90
N ALA A 59 5.27 -5.58 3.43
CA ALA A 59 5.21 -5.12 2.04
C ALA A 59 5.91 -6.10 1.09
N ARG A 60 6.98 -6.77 1.56
CA ARG A 60 7.70 -7.79 0.76
C ARG A 60 6.88 -9.05 0.51
N ASP A 61 6.00 -9.36 1.45
CA ASP A 61 5.08 -10.50 1.35
C ASP A 61 3.85 -10.16 0.48
N CYS A 62 3.69 -8.91 0.02
CA CYS A 62 2.58 -8.49 -0.81
C CYS A 62 2.92 -8.65 -2.30
N PRO A 63 2.29 -9.60 -3.03
CA PRO A 63 2.56 -9.81 -4.46
C PRO A 63 2.21 -8.57 -5.30
N ALA A 64 1.26 -7.77 -4.85
CA ALA A 64 0.82 -6.53 -5.50
C ALA A 64 1.88 -5.39 -5.46
N LEU A 65 3.05 -5.62 -4.85
CA LEU A 65 4.14 -4.64 -4.79
C LEU A 65 5.39 -5.09 -5.55
N HIS A 66 5.33 -6.22 -6.27
CA HIS A 66 6.47 -6.91 -6.90
C HIS A 66 6.16 -7.35 -8.33
#